data_AF-A0A9W6T9U5-F1
#
_entry.id   AF-A0A9W6T9U5-F1
#
_cell.length_a   1.000
_cell.length_b   1.000
_cell.length_c   1.000
_cell.angle_alpha   90.00
_cell.angle_beta   90.00
_cell.angle_gamma   90.00
#
_symmetry.space_group_name_H-M   'P 1'
#
loop_
_entity.id
_entity.type
_entity.pdbx_description
1 polymer ?
#
loop_
_entity_poly.entity_id
_entity_poly.type
_entity_poly.pdbx_seq_one_letter_code
_entity_poly.pdbx_strand_id
1 'polypeptide(L)'
;MGIALAGLAPDARVLSNYLRQQAMNSKMVFNRPLSVAKAVHSVADKAQDNTQSAGGRPYGVGLLIAGIDETGPHLYEFQPSENMKNSQNYQKKN
;
A
#
# COMPACT_ATOMS: atom_id res chain seq x y z
N MET A 1 9.06 -5.82 5.14
CA MET A 1 8.26 -5.10 4.13
C MET A 1 9.02 -3.86 3.72
N GLY A 2 9.12 -3.59 2.42
CA GLY A 2 9.69 -2.39 1.85
C GLY A 2 8.71 -1.75 0.86
N ILE A 3 8.84 -0.44 0.65
CA ILE A 3 8.02 0.33 -0.27
C ILE A 3 8.91 1.19 -1.17
N ALA A 4 8.59 1.21 -2.46
CA ALA A 4 9.11 2.20 -3.40
C ALA A 4 7.97 3.13 -3.82
N LEU A 5 8.31 4.40 -4.03
CA LEU A 5 7.36 5.49 -4.24
C LEU A 5 7.73 6.20 -5.53
N ALA A 6 6.76 6.49 -6.39
CA ALA A 6 6.98 7.25 -7.62
C ALA A 6 5.86 8.28 -7.82
N GLY A 7 6.21 9.57 -7.91
CA GLY A 7 5.26 10.66 -8.06
C GLY A 7 5.49 11.80 -7.07
N LEU A 8 4.42 12.43 -6.60
CA LEU A 8 4.48 13.59 -5.71
C LEU A 8 5.04 13.22 -4.33
N ALA A 9 6.23 13.72 -4.01
CA ALA A 9 6.91 13.45 -2.74
C ALA A 9 6.08 13.78 -1.48
N PRO A 10 5.25 14.85 -1.43
CA PRO A 10 4.37 15.10 -0.29
C PRO A 10 3.36 13.97 -0.06
N ASP A 11 2.70 13.52 -1.12
CA ASP A 11 1.71 12.43 -1.06
C ASP A 11 2.38 11.10 -0.69
N ALA A 12 3.58 10.86 -1.23
CA ALA A 12 4.42 9.72 -0.89
C ALA A 12 4.73 9.67 0.62
N ARG A 13 5.04 10.82 1.21
CA ARG A 13 5.31 10.95 2.65
C ARG A 13 4.08 10.67 3.50
N VAL A 14 2.90 11.12 3.08
CA VAL A 14 1.62 10.84 3.76
C VAL A 14 1.37 9.33 3.80
N LEU A 15 1.44 8.66 2.66
CA LEU A 15 1.16 7.22 2.56
C LEU A 15 2.24 6.38 3.27
N SER A 16 3.51 6.75 3.18
CA SER A 16 4.59 6.07 3.91
C SER A 16 4.41 6.17 5.43
N ASN A 17 4.09 7.36 5.95
CA ASN A 17 3.83 7.54 7.38
C ASN A 17 2.62 6.74 7.85
N TYR A 18 1.55 6.72 7.05
CA TYR A 18 0.36 5.92 7.32
C TYR A 18 0.67 4.42 7.38
N LEU A 19 1.41 3.89 6.41
CA LEU A 19 1.83 2.48 6.40
C LEU A 19 2.69 2.13 7.62
N ARG A 20 3.61 3.01 8.01
CA ARG A 20 4.42 2.83 9.23
C ARG A 20 3.53 2.77 10.47
N GLN A 21 2.53 3.65 10.57
CA GLN A 21 1.56 3.63 11.67
C GLN A 21 0.79 2.31 11.71
N GLN A 22 0.30 1.81 10.56
CA GLN A 22 -0.41 0.53 10.48
C GLN A 22 0.48 -0.64 10.90
N ALA A 23 1.75 -0.65 10.49
CA ALA A 23 2.70 -1.68 10.87
C ALA A 23 2.97 -1.69 12.38
N MET A 24 3.16 -0.51 12.98
CA MET A 24 3.31 -0.37 14.44
C MET A 24 2.05 -0.80 15.19
N ASN A 25 0.87 -0.40 14.72
CA ASN A 25 -0.41 -0.77 15.31
C ASN A 25 -0.62 -2.29 15.29
N SER A 26 -0.37 -2.95 14.16
CA SER A 26 -0.49 -4.41 14.06
C SER A 26 0.40 -5.12 15.08
N LYS A 27 1.65 -4.65 15.24
CA LYS A 27 2.58 -5.21 16.22
C LYS A 27 2.11 -4.94 17.65
N MET A 28 1.54 -3.78 17.94
CA MET A 28 1.08 -3.42 19.28
C MET A 28 -0.17 -4.18 19.71
N VAL A 29 -1.18 -4.27 18.83
CA VAL A 29 -2.51 -4.83 19.16
C VAL A 29 -2.53 -6.34 19.03
N PHE A 30 -1.88 -6.88 17.99
CA PHE A 30 -1.98 -8.29 17.64
C PHE A 30 -0.68 -9.07 17.85
N ASN A 31 0.38 -8.42 18.34
CA ASN A 31 1.72 -8.99 18.50
C ASN A 31 2.26 -9.71 17.25
N ARG A 32 1.84 -9.26 16.05
CA ARG A 32 2.26 -9.83 14.76
C ARG A 32 2.61 -8.75 13.75
N PRO A 33 3.57 -9.01 12.84
CA PRO A 33 3.85 -8.09 11.74
C PRO A 33 2.61 -7.91 10.86
N LEU A 34 2.45 -6.71 10.29
CA LEU A 34 1.40 -6.43 9.33
C LEU A 34 1.66 -7.23 8.04
N SER A 35 0.69 -8.03 7.61
CA SER A 35 0.80 -8.78 6.35
C SER A 35 0.83 -7.83 5.15
N VAL A 36 1.50 -8.24 4.08
CA VAL A 36 1.69 -7.37 2.91
C VAL A 36 0.35 -7.03 2.27
N ALA A 37 -0.54 -8.03 2.14
CA ALA A 37 -1.89 -7.82 1.62
C ALA A 37 -2.69 -6.80 2.46
N LYS A 38 -2.62 -6.86 3.79
CA LYS A 38 -3.33 -5.89 4.64
C LYS A 38 -2.78 -4.48 4.51
N ALA A 39 -1.45 -4.33 4.44
CA ALA A 39 -0.82 -3.04 4.21
C ALA A 39 -1.33 -2.40 2.92
N VAL A 40 -1.35 -3.21 1.87
CA VAL A 40 -1.80 -2.84 0.53
C VAL A 40 -3.27 -2.40 0.53
N HIS A 41 -4.18 -3.21 1.09
CA HIS A 41 -5.60 -2.85 1.20
C HIS A 41 -5.81 -1.57 2.02
N SER A 42 -5.11 -1.40 3.14
CA SER A 42 -5.25 -0.20 3.98
C SER A 42 -4.88 1.09 3.24
N VAL A 43 -3.93 1.02 2.31
CA VAL A 43 -3.57 2.17 1.47
C VAL A 43 -4.64 2.43 0.41
N ALA A 44 -5.19 1.37 -0.21
CA ALA A 44 -6.29 1.51 -1.15
C ALA A 44 -7.48 2.20 -0.50
N ASP A 45 -7.88 1.74 0.68
CA ASP A 45 -9.00 2.32 1.45
C ASP A 45 -8.70 3.78 1.76
N LYS A 46 -7.50 4.10 2.26
CA LYS A 46 -7.12 5.49 2.54
C LYS A 46 -7.09 6.39 1.29
N ALA A 47 -6.70 5.85 0.14
CA ALA A 47 -6.72 6.57 -1.12
C ALA A 47 -8.16 6.82 -1.60
N GLN A 48 -9.01 5.81 -1.51
CA GLN A 48 -10.42 5.90 -1.87
C GLN A 48 -11.15 6.91 -0.96
N ASP A 49 -10.98 6.82 0.36
CA ASP A 49 -11.54 7.76 1.33
C ASP A 49 -11.17 9.21 1.00
N ASN A 50 -9.92 9.44 0.58
CA ASN A 50 -9.47 10.77 0.19
C ASN A 50 -10.25 11.30 -1.00
N THR A 51 -10.56 10.47 -2.00
CA THR A 51 -11.36 10.87 -3.18
C THR A 51 -12.85 11.06 -2.92
N GLN A 52 -13.40 10.38 -1.90
CA GLN A 52 -14.82 10.47 -1.55
C GLN A 52 -15.12 11.63 -0.58
N SER A 53 -14.08 12.22 0.02
CA SER A 53 -14.20 13.42 0.85
C SER A 53 -14.46 14.68 0.01
N ALA A 54 -15.32 15.59 0.48
CA ALA A 54 -15.59 16.85 -0.21
C ALA A 54 -14.31 17.70 -0.31
N GLY A 55 -13.88 18.02 -1.54
CA GLY A 55 -12.61 18.73 -1.81
C GLY A 55 -11.37 17.85 -1.83
N GLY A 56 -11.54 16.54 -1.65
CA GLY A 56 -10.46 15.57 -1.77
C GLY A 56 -10.02 15.33 -3.21
N ARG A 57 -8.72 15.05 -3.39
CA ARG A 57 -8.12 14.73 -4.70
C ARG A 57 -7.42 13.37 -4.65
N PRO A 58 -7.30 12.64 -5.76
CA PRO A 58 -6.46 11.45 -5.79
C PRO A 58 -5.02 11.80 -5.39
N TYR A 59 -4.36 10.89 -4.67
CA TYR A 59 -2.93 11.04 -4.39
C TYR A 59 -2.14 11.01 -5.70
N GLY A 60 -1.14 11.87 -5.90
CA GLY A 60 -0.32 11.89 -7.11
C GLY A 60 0.88 10.95 -7.05
N VAL A 61 0.75 9.77 -6.41
CA VAL A 61 1.87 8.84 -6.17
C VAL A 61 1.47 7.38 -6.39
N GLY A 62 2.27 6.66 -7.16
CA GLY A 62 2.22 5.20 -7.25
C GLY A 62 3.12 4.56 -6.20
N LEU A 63 2.73 3.39 -5.69
CA LEU A 63 3.52 2.62 -4.72
C LEU A 63 3.79 1.22 -5.25
N LEU A 64 5.02 0.76 -5.06
CA LEU A 64 5.38 -0.64 -5.17
C LEU A 64 5.65 -1.17 -3.75
N ILE A 65 4.86 -2.13 -3.31
CA ILE A 65 4.91 -2.68 -1.96
C ILE A 65 5.39 -4.12 -2.05
N ALA A 66 6.53 -4.40 -1.41
CA ALA A 66 7.17 -5.71 -1.42
C ALA A 66 7.38 -6.22 0.01
N GLY A 67 7.23 -7.53 0.21
CA GLY A 67 7.52 -8.14 1.50
C GLY A 67 7.41 -9.63 1.47
N ILE A 68 7.81 -10.26 2.57
CA ILE A 68 7.64 -11.69 2.81
C ILE A 68 6.80 -11.79 4.08
N ASP A 69 5.73 -12.57 4.03
CA ASP A 69 4.94 -12.95 5.19
C ASP A 69 4.73 -14.47 5.25
N GLU A 70 3.84 -14.95 6.12
CA GLU A 70 3.56 -16.38 6.32
C GLU A 70 3.10 -17.09 5.04
N THR A 71 2.54 -16.35 4.07
CA THR A 71 2.08 -16.89 2.78
C THR A 71 3.14 -16.81 1.67
N GLY A 72 4.34 -16.33 1.99
CA GLY A 72 5.49 -16.28 1.10
C GLY A 72 5.88 -14.86 0.66
N PRO A 73 6.61 -14.71 -0.45
CA PRO A 73 6.95 -13.41 -1.01
C PRO A 73 5.73 -12.78 -1.70
N HIS A 74 5.60 -11.46 -1.58
CA HIS A 74 4.52 -10.68 -2.16
C HIS A 74 5.04 -9.40 -2.80
N LEU A 75 4.44 -9.05 -3.94
CA LEU A 75 4.70 -7.80 -4.65
C LEU A 75 3.37 -7.23 -5.16
N TYR A 76 3.06 -6.00 -4.72
CA TYR A 76 1.84 -5.31 -5.08
C TYR A 76 2.15 -3.94 -5.65
N GLU A 77 1.34 -3.52 -6.60
CA GLU A 77 1.36 -2.18 -7.19
C GLU A 77 0.07 -1.45 -6.85
N PHE A 78 0.21 -0.26 -6.27
CA PHE A 78 -0.85 0.71 -6.05
C PHE A 78 -0.69 1.85 -7.05
N GLN A 79 -1.78 2.17 -7.74
CA GLN A 79 -1.88 3.34 -8.60
C GLN A 79 -3.11 4.17 -8.16
N PRO A 80 -3.02 5.50 -8.09
CA PRO A 80 -4.11 6.36 -7.60
C PRO A 80 -5.41 6.31 -8.40
N SER A 81 -5.30 6.03 -9.70
CA SER A 81 -6.39 6.00 -10.67
C SER A 81 -6.82 4.59 -11.05
N GLU A 82 -6.09 3.55 -10.62
CA GLU A 82 -6.33 2.17 -11.03
C GLU A 82 -6.50 1.26 -9.81
N ASN A 83 -7.04 0.07 -10.05
CA ASN A 83 -7.20 -0.94 -9.02
C ASN A 83 -5.86 -1.58 -8.65
N MET A 84 -5.76 -1.99 -7.39
CA MET A 84 -4.60 -2.69 -6.84
C MET A 84 -4.27 -3.97 -7.63
N LYS A 85 -3.01 -4.15 -8.01
CA LYS A 85 -2.55 -5.32 -8.78
C LYS A 85 -1.56 -6.15 -7.96
N ASN A 86 -1.80 -7.46 -7.89
CA ASN A 86 -0.79 -8.40 -7.38
C ASN A 86 0.16 -8.79 -8.52
N SER A 87 1.39 -8.31 -8.45
CA SER A 87 2.41 -8.45 -9.49
C SER A 87 2.95 -9.88 -9.63
N GLN A 88 2.80 -10.74 -8.61
CA GLN A 88 3.21 -12.15 -8.67
C GLN A 88 2.47 -12.94 -9.76
N ASN A 89 1.28 -12.49 -10.18
CA ASN A 89 0.50 -13.13 -11.24
C ASN A 89 0.87 -12.65 -12.66
N TYR A 90 1.66 -11.59 -12.80
CA TYR A 90 2.04 -11.06 -14.12
C TYR A 90 3.12 -11.89 -14.81
N GLN A 91 3.96 -12.61 -14.05
CA GLN A 91 5.04 -13.44 -14.60
C GLN A 91 4.58 -14.80 -15.18
N LYS A 92 3.29 -15.14 -15.09
CA LYS A 92 2.74 -16.38 -15.70
C LYS A 92 2.08 -16.16 -17.06
N LYS A 93 2.20 -14.97 -17.65
CA LYS A 93 1.49 -14.59 -18.88
C LYS A 93 2.35 -14.52 -20.15
N ASN A 94 3.60 -14.98 -20.09
CA ASN A 94 4.48 -15.14 -21.25
C ASN A 94 4.84 -16.61 -21.44
#